data_AF-A0A9E4C2G9-F1
#
_entry.id   AF-A0A9E4C2G9-F1
#
_cell.length_a   1.000
_cell.length_b   1.000
_cell.length_c   1.000
_cell.angle_alpha   90.00
_cell.angle_beta   90.00
_cell.angle_gamma   90.00
#
_symmetry.space_group_name_H-M   'P 1'
#
loop_
_entity.id
_entity.type
_entity.pdbx_description
1 polymer ?
#
loop_
_entity_poly.entity_id
_entity_poly.type
_entity_poly.pdbx_seq_one_letter_code
_entity_poly.pdbx_strand_id
1 'polypeptide(L)'
;MEAPQAEMSVGDRILRVFYAPSETFEAVAEQRSAADWLVPTIIVALAIFFSTYLTSPIYVAEAMEQIRGQTPAEQPSVEGTGDAIRISGLIAAPVMTFVMLFIGAAIYLLVGKLLGGLLGYGQCLAIVAYTSLIAILQHIVETMDVQIGLGMFLTEEARKTFGGALLSSIDPFVVWMIVIAGLGLSILGQIERSRAYAGVAAITLIFLAIGAFFSTLSPGG
;
A
#
# COMPACT_ATOMS: atom_id res chain seq x y z
N MET A 1 -36.82 -7.03 -22.84
CA MET A 1 -35.89 -7.98 -22.22
C MET A 1 -34.53 -7.33 -22.31
N GLU A 2 -34.05 -6.72 -21.22
CA GLU A 2 -32.65 -6.32 -21.15
C GLU A 2 -31.80 -7.58 -21.24
N ALA A 3 -30.77 -7.56 -22.08
CA ALA A 3 -29.83 -8.67 -22.19
C ALA A 3 -29.23 -8.95 -20.80
N PRO A 4 -28.93 -10.21 -20.45
CA PRO A 4 -28.19 -10.50 -19.22
C PRO A 4 -26.93 -9.64 -19.23
N GLN A 5 -26.77 -8.74 -18.27
CA GLN A 5 -25.53 -7.98 -18.12
C GLN A 5 -24.42 -9.03 -17.96
N ALA A 6 -23.47 -9.04 -18.89
CA ALA A 6 -22.37 -9.99 -18.83
C ALA A 6 -21.63 -9.80 -17.51
N GLU A 7 -21.48 -10.87 -16.73
CA GLU A 7 -20.73 -10.83 -15.47
C GLU A 7 -19.33 -10.27 -15.73
N MET A 8 -18.97 -9.22 -15.00
CA MET A 8 -17.68 -8.55 -15.19
C MET A 8 -16.59 -9.41 -14.57
N SER A 9 -15.61 -9.81 -15.38
CA SER A 9 -14.52 -10.66 -14.91
C SER A 9 -13.64 -9.97 -13.87
N VAL A 10 -12.91 -10.75 -13.06
CA VAL A 10 -11.94 -10.20 -12.10
C VAL A 10 -10.84 -9.40 -12.81
N GLY A 11 -10.44 -9.82 -14.01
CA GLY A 11 -9.46 -9.08 -14.83
C GLY A 11 -9.99 -7.69 -15.23
N ASP A 12 -11.25 -7.61 -15.66
CA ASP A 12 -11.87 -6.34 -16.02
C ASP A 12 -12.00 -5.41 -14.81
N ARG A 13 -12.37 -5.96 -13.64
CA ARG A 13 -12.41 -5.22 -12.36
C ARG A 13 -11.04 -4.64 -11.99
N ILE A 14 -9.97 -5.42 -12.17
CA ILE A 14 -8.58 -5.00 -11.90
C ILE A 14 -8.18 -3.83 -12.82
N LEU A 15 -8.49 -3.89 -14.11
CA LEU A 15 -8.18 -2.81 -15.03
C LEU A 15 -9.01 -1.55 -14.74
N ARG A 16 -10.30 -1.73 -14.43
CA ARG A 16 -11.23 -0.63 -14.15
C ARG A 16 -10.90 0.13 -12.88
N VAL A 17 -10.24 -0.46 -11.88
CA VAL A 17 -9.91 0.27 -10.64
C VAL A 17 -9.08 1.55 -10.91
N PHE A 18 -8.31 1.57 -12.01
CA PHE A 18 -7.46 2.70 -12.38
C PHE A 18 -8.22 3.88 -13.01
N TYR A 19 -9.44 3.68 -13.54
CA TYR A 19 -10.16 4.73 -14.27
C TYR A 19 -11.69 4.78 -14.00
N ALA A 20 -12.30 3.67 -13.61
CA ALA A 20 -13.70 3.52 -13.24
C ALA A 20 -13.87 2.69 -11.94
N PRO A 21 -13.25 3.10 -10.82
CA PRO A 21 -13.27 2.33 -9.57
C PRO A 21 -14.66 2.11 -8.98
N SER A 22 -15.64 2.98 -9.24
CA SER A 22 -17.02 2.76 -8.81
C SER A 22 -17.61 1.50 -9.43
N GLU A 23 -17.42 1.30 -10.74
CA GLU A 23 -17.90 0.12 -11.46
C GLU A 23 -17.23 -1.17 -10.93
N THR A 24 -15.95 -1.09 -10.56
CA THR A 24 -15.24 -2.19 -9.89
C THR A 24 -15.94 -2.60 -8.61
N PHE A 25 -16.25 -1.65 -7.71
CA PHE A 25 -16.86 -1.98 -6.42
C PHE A 25 -18.34 -2.33 -6.50
N GLU A 26 -19.08 -1.79 -7.48
CA GLU A 26 -20.44 -2.21 -7.78
C GLU A 26 -20.46 -3.68 -8.20
N ALA A 27 -19.57 -4.09 -9.12
CA ALA A 27 -19.47 -5.49 -9.51
C ALA A 27 -18.99 -6.42 -8.36
N VAL A 28 -18.10 -5.94 -7.48
CA VAL A 28 -17.72 -6.69 -6.26
C VAL A 28 -18.92 -6.86 -5.32
N ALA A 29 -19.81 -5.87 -5.24
CA ALA A 29 -21.02 -5.94 -4.44
C ALA A 29 -21.99 -7.00 -4.98
N GLU A 30 -22.14 -7.08 -6.31
CA GLU A 30 -23.07 -7.99 -6.98
C GLU A 30 -22.55 -9.43 -7.09
N GLN A 31 -21.26 -9.59 -7.42
CA GLN A 31 -20.66 -10.87 -7.84
C GLN A 31 -19.49 -11.24 -6.92
N ARG A 32 -19.73 -11.18 -5.62
CA ARG A 32 -18.71 -11.37 -4.58
C ARG A 32 -18.06 -12.74 -4.68
N SER A 33 -16.75 -12.77 -4.86
CA SER A 33 -15.93 -13.98 -4.87
C SER A 33 -14.69 -13.84 -4.01
N ALA A 34 -14.11 -14.95 -3.55
CA ALA A 34 -12.79 -14.94 -2.93
C ALA A 34 -11.70 -14.44 -3.91
N ALA A 35 -11.95 -14.56 -5.22
CA ALA A 35 -11.05 -14.05 -6.25
C ALA A 35 -10.90 -12.52 -6.22
N ASP A 36 -11.90 -11.78 -5.72
CA ASP A 36 -11.89 -10.31 -5.67
C ASP A 36 -10.82 -9.72 -4.75
N TRP A 37 -10.37 -10.48 -3.75
CA TRP A 37 -9.25 -10.05 -2.92
C TRP A 37 -7.98 -10.86 -3.21
N LEU A 38 -8.12 -12.16 -3.51
CA LEU A 38 -6.97 -13.03 -3.65
C LEU A 38 -6.16 -12.71 -4.92
N VAL A 39 -6.83 -12.51 -6.06
CA VAL A 39 -6.14 -12.27 -7.34
C VAL A 39 -5.39 -10.93 -7.34
N PRO A 40 -5.99 -9.78 -6.96
CA PRO A 40 -5.25 -8.52 -6.88
C PRO A 40 -4.10 -8.58 -5.87
N THR A 41 -4.30 -9.24 -4.73
CA THR A 41 -3.23 -9.42 -3.72
C THR A 41 -2.05 -10.22 -4.28
N ILE A 42 -2.31 -11.32 -4.99
CA ILE A 42 -1.24 -12.12 -5.62
C ILE A 42 -0.47 -11.28 -6.63
N ILE A 43 -1.16 -10.46 -7.45
CA ILE A 43 -0.51 -9.57 -8.41
C ILE A 43 0.41 -8.58 -7.70
N VAL A 44 -0.05 -7.95 -6.61
CA VAL A 44 0.77 -7.03 -5.82
C VAL A 44 1.94 -7.74 -5.16
N ALA A 45 1.73 -8.92 -4.57
CA ALA A 45 2.79 -9.70 -3.94
C ALA A 45 3.87 -10.13 -4.94
N LEU A 46 3.48 -10.52 -6.16
CA LEU A 46 4.42 -10.82 -7.24
C LEU A 46 5.18 -9.57 -7.68
N ALA A 47 4.49 -8.44 -7.86
CA ALA A 47 5.14 -7.17 -8.21
C ALA A 47 6.20 -6.76 -7.18
N ILE A 48 5.88 -6.85 -5.89
CA ILE A 48 6.82 -6.58 -4.79
C ILE A 48 7.97 -7.58 -4.76
N PHE A 49 7.70 -8.87 -4.98
CA PHE A 49 8.73 -9.89 -5.08
C PHE A 49 9.71 -9.60 -6.21
N PHE A 50 9.22 -9.30 -7.41
CA PHE A 50 10.07 -8.98 -8.56
C PHE A 50 10.85 -7.67 -8.35
N SER A 51 10.21 -6.64 -7.80
CA SER A 51 10.89 -5.39 -7.45
C SER A 51 12.04 -5.65 -6.47
N THR A 52 11.76 -6.31 -5.35
CA THR A 52 12.76 -6.68 -4.34
C THR A 52 13.89 -7.54 -4.93
N TYR A 53 13.57 -8.45 -5.83
CA TYR A 53 14.57 -9.26 -6.51
C TYR A 53 15.53 -8.42 -7.36
N LEU A 54 14.99 -7.51 -8.17
CA LEU A 54 15.77 -6.63 -9.04
C LEU A 54 16.64 -5.66 -8.23
N THR A 55 16.13 -5.13 -7.12
CA THR A 55 16.86 -4.17 -6.27
C THR A 55 17.70 -4.84 -5.17
N SER A 56 17.62 -6.16 -5.00
CA SER A 56 18.33 -6.89 -3.93
C SER A 56 19.84 -6.63 -3.87
N PRO A 57 20.59 -6.46 -4.97
CA PRO A 57 22.02 -6.15 -4.88
C PRO A 57 22.30 -4.80 -4.21
N ILE A 58 21.41 -3.81 -4.41
CA ILE A 58 21.52 -2.46 -3.82
C ILE A 58 21.32 -2.56 -2.31
N TYR A 59 20.22 -3.16 -1.87
CA TYR A 59 19.90 -3.32 -0.45
C TYR A 59 20.94 -4.16 0.31
N VAL A 60 21.46 -5.24 -0.30
CA VAL A 60 22.51 -6.05 0.31
C VAL A 60 23.81 -5.24 0.44
N ALA A 61 24.17 -4.44 -0.57
CA ALA A 61 25.37 -3.60 -0.50
C ALA A 61 25.28 -2.57 0.64
N GLU A 62 24.16 -1.86 0.74
CA GLU A 62 23.90 -0.89 1.81
C GLU A 62 23.90 -1.54 3.20
N ALA A 63 23.23 -2.67 3.36
CA ALA A 63 23.20 -3.40 4.63
C ALA A 63 24.60 -3.88 5.04
N MET A 64 25.42 -4.34 4.10
CA MET A 64 26.79 -4.75 4.37
C MET A 64 27.70 -3.57 4.71
N GLU A 65 27.48 -2.39 4.11
CA GLU A 65 28.18 -1.17 4.48
C GLU A 65 27.86 -0.75 5.92
N GLN A 66 26.58 -0.81 6.31
CA GLN A 66 26.16 -0.55 7.69
C GLN A 66 26.80 -1.54 8.68
N ILE A 67 26.84 -2.84 8.36
CA ILE A 67 27.49 -3.86 9.20
C ILE A 67 28.99 -3.56 9.36
N ARG A 68 29.68 -3.16 8.30
CA ARG A 68 31.10 -2.78 8.36
C ARG A 68 31.34 -1.52 9.19
N GLY A 69 30.36 -0.63 9.28
CA GLY A 69 30.38 0.56 10.13
C GLY A 69 30.17 0.27 11.62
N GLN A 70 29.73 -0.95 12.00
CA GLN A 70 29.55 -1.35 13.40
C GLN A 70 30.88 -1.77 14.06
N THR A 71 30.93 -1.72 15.39
CA THR A 71 32.14 -2.08 16.14
C THR A 71 32.48 -3.57 15.93
N PRO A 72 33.77 -3.97 15.94
CA PRO A 72 34.18 -5.35 15.67
C PRO A 72 33.57 -6.42 16.60
N ALA A 73 33.06 -6.02 17.77
CA ALA A 73 32.39 -6.92 18.72
C ALA A 73 30.93 -7.25 18.33
N GLU A 74 30.32 -6.45 17.45
CA GLU A 74 28.93 -6.57 17.00
C GLU A 74 28.81 -7.13 15.58
N GLN A 75 29.94 -7.26 14.86
CA GLN A 75 29.94 -7.74 13.48
C GLN A 75 29.55 -9.22 13.41
N PRO A 76 28.39 -9.57 12.80
CA PRO A 76 28.06 -10.96 12.53
C PRO A 76 29.10 -11.59 11.58
N SER A 77 29.20 -12.92 11.59
CA SER A 77 30.05 -13.64 10.65
C SER A 77 29.69 -13.26 9.22
N VAL A 78 30.63 -12.59 8.52
CA VAL A 78 30.46 -12.00 7.18
C VAL A 78 30.15 -13.05 6.11
N GLU A 79 30.55 -14.29 6.36
CA GLU A 79 30.34 -15.41 5.44
C GLU A 79 28.85 -15.79 5.39
N GLY A 80 28.22 -15.64 4.22
CA GLY A 80 26.80 -15.94 4.01
C GLY A 80 25.80 -14.88 4.50
N THR A 81 26.24 -13.78 5.13
CA THR A 81 25.32 -12.72 5.61
C THR A 81 24.54 -12.07 4.48
N GLY A 82 25.20 -11.77 3.35
CA GLY A 82 24.56 -11.14 2.20
C GLY A 82 23.47 -12.01 1.57
N ASP A 83 23.71 -13.32 1.46
CA ASP A 83 22.71 -14.27 0.96
C ASP A 83 21.55 -14.43 1.94
N ALA A 84 21.82 -14.45 3.25
CA ALA A 84 20.78 -14.47 4.27
C ALA A 84 19.90 -13.20 4.23
N ILE A 85 20.50 -12.01 4.08
CA ILE A 85 19.79 -10.74 3.91
C ILE A 85 18.91 -10.78 2.65
N ARG A 86 19.47 -11.25 1.53
CA ARG A 86 18.74 -11.35 0.26
C ARG A 86 17.54 -12.29 0.36
N ILE A 87 17.76 -13.51 0.86
CA ILE A 87 16.71 -14.54 0.95
C ILE A 87 15.63 -14.11 1.94
N SER A 88 16.02 -13.55 3.09
CA SER A 88 15.06 -13.04 4.07
C SER A 88 14.22 -11.91 3.49
N GLY A 89 14.81 -10.95 2.76
CA GLY A 89 14.06 -9.88 2.09
C GLY A 89 13.08 -10.41 1.03
N LEU A 90 13.53 -11.35 0.19
CA LEU A 90 12.70 -11.95 -0.86
C LEU A 90 11.49 -12.71 -0.33
N ILE A 91 11.61 -13.35 0.83
CA ILE A 91 10.51 -14.09 1.47
C ILE A 91 9.65 -13.14 2.32
N ALA A 92 10.28 -12.27 3.11
CA ALA A 92 9.59 -11.40 4.04
C ALA A 92 8.70 -10.38 3.34
N ALA A 93 9.14 -9.78 2.23
CA ALA A 93 8.37 -8.74 1.53
C ALA A 93 6.97 -9.20 1.07
N PRO A 94 6.82 -10.31 0.31
CA PRO A 94 5.49 -10.80 -0.07
C PRO A 94 4.70 -11.31 1.13
N VAL A 95 5.33 -11.96 2.11
CA VAL A 95 4.64 -12.41 3.34
C VAL A 95 4.06 -11.23 4.11
N MET A 96 4.84 -10.17 4.29
CA MET A 96 4.37 -8.96 4.96
C MET A 96 3.27 -8.25 4.18
N THR A 97 3.25 -8.35 2.85
CA THR A 97 2.14 -7.85 2.02
C THR A 97 0.83 -8.54 2.39
N PHE A 98 0.84 -9.87 2.54
CA PHE A 98 -0.35 -10.61 2.99
C PHE A 98 -0.74 -10.23 4.42
N VAL A 99 0.21 -10.14 5.35
CA VAL A 99 -0.06 -9.73 6.73
C VAL A 99 -0.72 -8.34 6.76
N MET A 100 -0.17 -7.38 6.02
CA MET A 100 -0.69 -6.02 5.93
C MET A 100 -2.06 -5.96 5.25
N LEU A 101 -2.35 -6.85 4.29
CA LEU A 101 -3.71 -6.98 3.73
C LEU A 101 -4.74 -7.28 4.82
N PHE A 102 -4.48 -8.29 5.66
CA PHE A 102 -5.41 -8.69 6.72
C PHE A 102 -5.54 -7.61 7.80
N ILE A 103 -4.45 -6.95 8.16
CA ILE A 103 -4.45 -5.82 9.11
C ILE A 103 -5.25 -4.65 8.53
N GLY A 104 -4.97 -4.26 7.29
CA GLY A 104 -5.69 -3.19 6.58
C GLY A 104 -7.18 -3.47 6.50
N ALA A 105 -7.57 -4.72 6.18
CA ALA A 105 -8.97 -5.10 6.14
C ALA A 105 -9.65 -5.01 7.51
N ALA A 106 -8.93 -5.35 8.59
CA ALA A 106 -9.44 -5.19 9.95
C ALA A 106 -9.65 -3.71 10.31
N ILE A 107 -8.73 -2.85 9.89
CA ILE A 107 -8.83 -1.40 10.08
C ILE A 107 -10.03 -0.84 9.30
N TYR A 108 -10.19 -1.17 8.02
CA TYR A 108 -11.34 -0.72 7.23
C TYR A 108 -12.66 -1.28 7.76
N LEU A 109 -12.66 -2.49 8.31
CA LEU A 109 -13.84 -3.02 9.01
C LEU A 109 -14.17 -2.15 10.22
N LEU A 110 -13.18 -1.82 11.06
CA LEU A 110 -13.37 -0.94 12.22
C LEU A 110 -13.92 0.43 11.80
N VAL A 111 -13.26 1.10 10.86
CA VAL A 111 -13.70 2.41 10.32
C VAL A 111 -15.13 2.30 9.79
N GLY A 112 -15.40 1.26 9.00
CA GLY A 112 -16.73 0.97 8.48
C GLY A 112 -17.79 0.83 9.55
N LYS A 113 -17.52 0.06 10.62
CA LYS A 113 -18.44 -0.13 11.75
C LYS A 113 -18.66 1.17 12.55
N LEU A 114 -17.61 1.95 12.78
CA LEU A 114 -17.71 3.26 13.43
C LEU A 114 -18.57 4.25 12.63
N LEU A 115 -18.57 4.13 11.31
CA LEU A 115 -19.40 4.95 10.42
C LEU A 115 -20.84 4.41 10.25
N GLY A 116 -21.15 3.24 10.83
CA GLY A 116 -22.47 2.60 10.74
C GLY A 116 -22.67 1.71 9.52
N GLY A 117 -21.58 1.31 8.85
CA GLY A 117 -21.63 0.50 7.63
C GLY A 117 -21.89 -0.99 7.84
N LEU A 118 -22.47 -1.61 6.82
CA LEU A 118 -22.93 -3.01 6.84
C LEU A 118 -21.90 -4.01 6.29
N LEU A 119 -20.71 -3.55 5.90
CA LEU A 119 -19.69 -4.40 5.31
C LEU A 119 -19.16 -5.49 6.26
N GLY A 120 -18.78 -6.61 5.67
CA GLY A 120 -18.06 -7.71 6.30
C GLY A 120 -16.56 -7.72 5.97
N TYR A 121 -15.80 -8.54 6.69
CA TYR A 121 -14.35 -8.60 6.57
C TYR A 121 -13.86 -8.92 5.13
N GLY A 122 -14.53 -9.83 4.42
CA GLY A 122 -14.17 -10.17 3.04
C GLY A 122 -14.35 -9.01 2.03
N GLN A 123 -15.29 -8.10 2.28
CA GLN A 123 -15.42 -6.88 1.47
C GLN A 123 -14.28 -5.91 1.78
N CYS A 124 -13.86 -5.83 3.05
CA CYS A 124 -12.69 -5.04 3.44
C CYS A 124 -11.40 -5.57 2.81
N LEU A 125 -11.24 -6.90 2.71
CA LEU A 125 -10.12 -7.51 1.97
C LEU A 125 -10.12 -7.07 0.51
N ALA A 126 -11.26 -7.06 -0.18
CA ALA A 126 -11.36 -6.59 -1.55
C ALA A 126 -11.00 -5.09 -1.67
N ILE A 127 -11.48 -4.24 -0.75
CA ILE A 127 -11.12 -2.81 -0.71
C ILE A 127 -9.61 -2.64 -0.66
N VAL A 128 -8.93 -3.31 0.27
CA VAL A 128 -7.47 -3.19 0.41
C VAL A 128 -6.74 -3.76 -0.80
N ALA A 129 -7.17 -4.92 -1.31
CA ALA A 129 -6.54 -5.60 -2.44
C ALA A 129 -6.63 -4.78 -3.74
N TYR A 130 -7.78 -4.16 -4.04
CA TYR A 130 -7.92 -3.29 -5.21
C TYR A 130 -7.18 -1.95 -5.02
N THR A 131 -7.15 -1.40 -3.81
CA THR A 131 -6.41 -0.17 -3.51
C THR A 131 -4.89 -0.37 -3.66
N SER A 132 -4.36 -1.53 -3.24
CA SER A 132 -2.93 -1.81 -3.29
C SER A 132 -2.37 -1.98 -4.70
N LEU A 133 -3.21 -2.17 -5.72
CA LEU A 133 -2.79 -2.16 -7.12
C LEU A 133 -2.15 -0.82 -7.52
N ILE A 134 -2.55 0.28 -6.89
CA ILE A 134 -1.97 1.61 -7.14
C ILE A 134 -0.52 1.68 -6.64
N ALA A 135 -0.18 0.92 -5.59
CA ALA A 135 1.17 0.91 -5.04
C ALA A 135 2.20 0.34 -6.04
N ILE A 136 1.77 -0.49 -7.00
CA ILE A 136 2.62 -0.97 -8.08
C ILE A 136 3.12 0.21 -8.94
N LEU A 137 2.21 1.12 -9.31
CA LEU A 137 2.56 2.30 -10.10
C LEU A 137 3.44 3.27 -9.30
N GLN A 138 3.11 3.45 -8.03
CA GLN A 138 3.92 4.26 -7.12
C GLN A 138 5.36 3.75 -7.04
N HIS A 139 5.55 2.44 -6.78
CA HIS A 139 6.89 1.85 -6.71
C HIS A 139 7.67 1.96 -8.02
N ILE A 140 7.02 1.83 -9.17
CA ILE A 140 7.71 2.05 -10.46
C ILE A 140 8.25 3.47 -10.52
N VAL A 141 7.47 4.48 -10.12
CA VAL A 141 7.94 5.87 -10.13
C VAL A 141 9.07 6.10 -9.13
N GLU A 142 9.00 5.51 -7.93
CA GLU A 142 10.04 5.61 -6.90
C GLU A 142 11.39 5.05 -7.38
N THR A 143 11.39 3.97 -8.19
CA THR A 143 12.65 3.42 -8.75
C THR A 143 13.35 4.34 -9.75
N MET A 144 12.67 5.38 -10.24
CA MET A 144 13.22 6.35 -11.18
C MET A 144 13.89 7.55 -10.50
N ASP A 145 13.95 7.58 -9.16
CA ASP A 145 14.48 8.68 -8.35
C ASP A 145 13.83 10.05 -8.69
N VAL A 146 12.54 10.00 -9.04
CA VAL A 146 11.74 11.20 -9.35
C VAL A 146 10.94 11.60 -8.13
N GLN A 147 11.19 12.80 -7.62
CA GLN A 147 10.37 13.38 -6.56
C GLN A 147 9.04 13.89 -7.12
N ILE A 148 7.95 13.40 -6.57
CA ILE A 148 6.57 13.82 -6.89
C ILE A 148 5.82 14.25 -5.61
N GLY A 149 4.66 14.88 -5.77
CA GLY A 149 3.83 15.28 -4.64
C GLY A 149 4.31 16.55 -3.95
N LEU A 150 3.85 16.78 -2.72
CA LEU A 150 4.07 18.07 -2.03
C LEU A 150 5.53 18.27 -1.58
N GLY A 151 6.31 17.19 -1.44
CA GLY A 151 7.72 17.24 -1.06
C GLY A 151 8.63 17.98 -2.06
N MET A 152 8.19 18.12 -3.33
CA MET A 152 8.94 18.82 -4.37
C MET A 152 9.10 20.33 -4.09
N PHE A 153 8.21 20.91 -3.28
CA PHE A 153 8.22 22.34 -2.94
C PHE A 153 9.03 22.65 -1.68
N LEU A 154 9.62 21.63 -1.04
CA LEU A 154 10.35 21.76 0.20
C LEU A 154 11.86 21.77 -0.04
N THR A 155 12.60 22.52 0.78
CA THR A 155 14.05 22.40 0.85
C THR A 155 14.44 21.08 1.51
N GLU A 156 15.68 20.64 1.31
CA GLU A 156 16.20 19.43 1.94
C GLU A 156 16.14 19.49 3.47
N GLU A 157 16.43 20.66 4.05
CA GLU A 157 16.34 20.92 5.49
C GLU A 157 14.89 20.86 5.98
N ALA A 158 13.94 21.40 5.22
CA ALA A 158 12.52 21.34 5.59
C ALA A 158 12.00 19.90 5.61
N ARG A 159 12.45 19.04 4.68
CA ARG A 159 12.05 17.62 4.59
C ARG A 159 12.46 16.78 5.79
N LYS A 160 13.52 17.19 6.49
CA LYS A 160 13.99 16.56 7.74
C LYS A 160 13.11 16.86 8.95
N THR A 161 12.28 17.90 8.88
CA THR A 161 11.29 18.16 9.93
C THR A 161 10.11 17.22 9.83
N PHE A 162 9.44 16.94 10.95
CA PHE A 162 8.19 16.16 10.96
C PHE A 162 7.15 16.66 9.93
N GLY A 163 6.94 17.98 9.86
CA GLY A 163 6.00 18.58 8.92
C GLY A 163 6.41 18.38 7.47
N GLY A 164 7.72 18.51 7.17
CA GLY A 164 8.22 18.28 5.83
C GLY A 164 8.21 16.81 5.41
N ALA A 165 8.52 15.89 6.32
CA ALA A 165 8.39 14.46 6.09
C ALA A 165 6.94 14.07 5.80
N LEU A 166 5.99 14.56 6.61
CA LEU A 166 4.55 14.32 6.42
C LEU A 166 4.04 14.84 5.08
N LEU A 167 4.41 16.08 4.71
CA LEU A 167 4.05 16.65 3.41
C LEU A 167 4.70 15.86 2.26
N SER A 168 5.94 15.42 2.43
CA SER A 168 6.64 14.63 1.40
C SER A 168 6.00 13.27 1.17
N SER A 169 5.28 12.71 2.15
CA SER A 169 4.50 11.48 1.99
C SER A 169 3.15 11.67 1.28
N ILE A 170 2.74 12.91 0.98
CA ILE A 170 1.48 13.19 0.26
C ILE A 170 1.79 13.41 -1.22
N ASP A 171 1.39 12.43 -2.02
CA ASP A 171 1.56 12.40 -3.47
C ASP A 171 0.24 12.08 -4.19
N PRO A 172 0.20 12.14 -5.54
CA PRO A 172 -0.99 11.81 -6.31
C PRO A 172 -1.48 10.36 -6.12
N PHE A 173 -0.60 9.40 -5.82
CA PHE A 173 -0.97 8.00 -5.61
C PHE A 173 -1.73 7.83 -4.29
N VAL A 174 -1.27 8.46 -3.21
CA VAL A 174 -1.97 8.49 -1.92
C VAL A 174 -3.37 9.08 -2.08
N VAL A 175 -3.50 10.19 -2.81
CA VAL A 175 -4.80 10.81 -3.08
C VAL A 175 -5.71 9.84 -3.85
N TRP A 176 -5.17 9.18 -4.87
CA TRP A 176 -5.93 8.21 -5.65
C TRP A 176 -6.32 6.96 -4.86
N MET A 177 -5.46 6.48 -3.97
CA MET A 177 -5.76 5.39 -3.04
C MET A 177 -6.91 5.77 -2.08
N ILE A 178 -6.94 7.01 -1.58
CA ILE A 178 -8.06 7.51 -0.77
C ILE A 178 -9.36 7.50 -1.59
N VAL A 179 -9.28 7.87 -2.88
CA VAL A 179 -10.45 7.85 -3.77
C VAL A 179 -11.00 6.42 -3.92
N ILE A 180 -10.13 5.46 -4.26
CA ILE A 180 -10.52 4.05 -4.45
C ILE A 180 -11.07 3.45 -3.15
N ALA A 181 -10.33 3.57 -2.05
CA ALA A 181 -10.75 3.00 -0.78
C ALA A 181 -12.04 3.66 -0.24
N GLY A 182 -12.19 4.98 -0.44
CA GLY A 182 -13.42 5.71 -0.09
C GLY A 182 -14.64 5.24 -0.89
N LEU A 183 -14.48 5.01 -2.20
CA LEU A 183 -15.53 4.42 -3.04
C LEU A 183 -15.88 3.00 -2.59
N GLY A 184 -14.87 2.16 -2.37
CA GLY A 184 -15.08 0.78 -1.91
C GLY A 184 -15.81 0.73 -0.57
N LEU A 185 -15.42 1.60 0.38
CA LEU A 185 -16.06 1.71 1.68
C LEU A 185 -17.50 2.24 1.57
N SER A 186 -17.75 3.23 0.71
CA SER A 186 -19.07 3.80 0.48
C SER A 186 -20.03 2.78 -0.16
N ILE A 187 -19.62 2.13 -1.25
CA ILE A 187 -20.44 1.21 -2.03
C ILE A 187 -20.69 -0.09 -1.25
N LEU A 188 -19.62 -0.76 -0.81
CA LEU A 188 -19.74 -2.06 -0.13
C LEU A 188 -20.28 -1.93 1.30
N GLY A 189 -20.01 -0.80 1.95
CA GLY A 189 -20.47 -0.51 3.30
C GLY A 189 -21.82 0.18 3.38
N GLN A 190 -22.37 0.65 2.26
CA GLN A 190 -23.55 1.53 2.19
C GLN A 190 -23.39 2.78 3.07
N ILE A 191 -22.18 3.31 3.13
CA ILE A 191 -21.84 4.51 3.89
C ILE A 191 -21.95 5.70 2.93
N GLU A 192 -22.53 6.79 3.42
CA GLU A 192 -22.60 8.06 2.68
C GLU A 192 -21.18 8.50 2.23
N ARG A 193 -21.06 8.93 0.97
CA ARG A 193 -19.76 9.10 0.31
C ARG A 193 -18.82 10.03 1.08
N SER A 194 -19.31 11.18 1.55
CA SER A 194 -18.48 12.14 2.27
C SER A 194 -17.89 11.55 3.56
N ARG A 195 -18.71 10.80 4.32
CA ARG A 195 -18.26 10.10 5.53
C ARG A 195 -17.26 8.99 5.24
N ALA A 196 -17.47 8.23 4.16
CA ALA A 196 -16.53 7.19 3.74
C ALA A 196 -15.16 7.79 3.39
N TYR A 197 -15.13 8.81 2.53
CA TYR A 197 -13.88 9.51 2.19
C TYR A 197 -13.21 10.14 3.40
N ALA A 198 -13.97 10.79 4.29
CA ALA A 198 -13.42 11.37 5.51
C ALA A 198 -12.79 10.32 6.43
N GLY A 199 -13.46 9.16 6.59
CA GLY A 199 -12.94 8.04 7.38
C GLY A 199 -11.64 7.48 6.80
N VAL A 200 -11.60 7.27 5.48
CA VAL A 200 -10.39 6.80 4.78
C VAL A 200 -9.26 7.83 4.86
N ALA A 201 -9.54 9.11 4.57
CA ALA A 201 -8.54 10.16 4.64
C ALA A 201 -7.97 10.31 6.06
N ALA A 202 -8.81 10.26 7.10
CA ALA A 202 -8.37 10.35 8.48
C ALA A 202 -7.40 9.21 8.85
N ILE A 203 -7.74 7.96 8.52
CA ILE A 203 -6.86 6.82 8.83
C ILE A 203 -5.57 6.86 8.01
N THR A 204 -5.63 7.24 6.74
CA THR A 204 -4.43 7.41 5.90
C THR A 204 -3.52 8.49 6.48
N LEU A 205 -4.05 9.66 6.85
CA LEU A 205 -3.25 10.74 7.46
C LEU A 205 -2.61 10.33 8.78
N ILE A 206 -3.29 9.50 9.59
CA ILE A 206 -2.70 8.92 10.81
C ILE A 206 -1.49 8.05 10.46
N PHE A 207 -1.61 7.17 9.46
CA PHE A 207 -0.50 6.33 9.02
C PHE A 207 0.67 7.15 8.46
N LEU A 208 0.40 8.17 7.66
CA LEU A 208 1.45 9.07 7.15
C LEU A 208 2.14 9.83 8.28
N ALA A 209 1.39 10.30 9.28
CA ALA A 209 1.96 10.98 10.45
C ALA A 209 2.85 10.04 11.28
N ILE A 210 2.44 8.78 11.46
CA ILE A 210 3.27 7.76 12.12
C ILE A 210 4.56 7.52 11.31
N GLY A 211 4.45 7.37 9.98
CA GLY A 211 5.61 7.21 9.10
C GLY A 211 6.58 8.39 9.17
N ALA A 212 6.05 9.62 9.10
CA ALA A 212 6.82 10.85 9.23
C ALA A 212 7.49 10.99 10.60
N PHE A 213 6.83 10.54 11.67
CA PHE A 213 7.45 10.52 13.00
C PHE A 213 8.65 9.57 13.03
N PHE A 214 8.52 8.34 12.51
CA PHE A 214 9.62 7.40 12.48
C PHE A 214 10.78 7.84 11.57
N SER A 215 10.49 8.48 10.43
CA SER A 215 11.56 8.98 9.56
C SER A 215 12.43 10.04 10.23
N THR A 216 11.84 10.91 11.06
CA THR A 216 12.58 11.94 11.81
C THR A 216 13.43 11.38 12.96
N LEU A 217 13.18 10.15 13.40
CA LEU A 217 13.98 9.48 14.45
C LEU A 217 15.13 8.65 13.88
N SER A 218 15.12 8.37 12.58
CA SER A 218 16.15 7.56 11.93
C SER A 218 17.48 8.34 11.83
N PRO A 219 18.65 7.71 12.00
CA PRO A 219 19.94 8.37 11.78
C PRO A 219 20.02 8.87 10.32
N GLY A 220 19.87 10.17 10.11
CA GLY A 220 19.78 10.79 8.78
C GLY A 220 18.52 11.64 8.55
N GLY A 221 17.51 11.49 9.43
CA GLY A 221 16.39 12.43 9.59
C GLY A 221 16.79 13.71 10.31
#